data_AF-A0A2E4FRZ2-F1
#
_entry.id   AF-A0A2E4FRZ2-F1
#
_cell.length_a   1.000
_cell.length_b   1.000
_cell.length_c   1.000
_cell.angle_alpha   90.00
_cell.angle_beta   90.00
_cell.angle_gamma   90.00
#
_symmetry.space_group_name_H-M   'P 1'
#
loop_
_entity.id
_entity.type
_entity.pdbx_description
1 polymer ?
#
loop_
_entity_poly.entity_id
_entity_poly.type
_entity_poly.pdbx_seq_one_letter_code
_entity_poly.pdbx_strand_id
1 'polypeptide(L)'
;MTLLLWHIPVMARGGQDPFVTPLSIEQMRNKQVLFETTEGMVVIDLLPDVAPNHVGLIMEHVADGGFDGTSFHGMVLRGIIQGGDPFSKDPDRRDEYGRGGLGLVAVEPSDERHTVGTVSAVGVPGDPNSDGLQFLITVVAQPGLDGHHTIWGRVVEGLPVVTRISETAVDADGKAIERVEIVAATIRDWAPPPPPPFTTETVDELAAYRAVLDTDAGPITIELLADLAPEHARNFLRLADAGVYDGMAFHRVAPGFVVQTGFIPSRDTPLTEEQRAVVGTLAPEFSDTPHVKGIVSMARGDDEASASTSFFIVVGEASELDGVYTAFGRVTAGMEAVDQIAVAPIEGETPTTRIPLHRVRLERDRSPD
;
A
#
# COMPACT_ATOMS: atom_id res chain seq x y z
N MET A 1 20.86 0.68 -26.11
CA MET A 1 19.44 0.35 -26.29
C MET A 1 18.77 1.65 -26.68
N THR A 2 18.71 1.92 -27.98
CA THR A 2 18.23 3.19 -28.53
C THR A 2 16.72 3.20 -28.30
N LEU A 3 16.19 4.17 -27.54
CA LEU A 3 14.75 4.39 -27.49
C LEU A 3 14.27 4.50 -28.94
N LEU A 4 13.35 3.62 -29.36
CA LEU A 4 12.52 3.90 -30.52
C LEU A 4 11.68 5.12 -30.14
N LEU A 5 12.24 6.31 -30.35
CA LEU A 5 11.47 7.53 -30.55
C LEU A 5 10.74 7.28 -31.87
N TRP A 6 9.52 6.76 -31.74
CA TRP A 6 8.58 6.69 -32.84
C TRP A 6 8.59 8.04 -33.53
N HIS A 7 8.88 8.04 -34.84
CA HIS A 7 8.87 9.26 -35.63
C HIS A 7 7.42 9.74 -35.70
N ILE A 8 7.02 10.60 -34.76
CA ILE A 8 5.73 11.30 -34.79
C ILE A 8 5.89 12.40 -35.85
N PRO A 9 5.25 12.30 -37.04
CA PRO A 9 5.30 13.39 -37.98
C PRO A 9 4.60 14.61 -37.37
N VAL A 10 5.32 15.73 -37.31
CA VAL A 10 4.81 17.02 -36.83
C VAL A 10 3.65 17.46 -37.73
N MET A 11 2.44 17.27 -37.25
CA MET A 11 1.25 17.96 -37.74
C MET A 11 0.78 18.88 -36.63
N ALA A 12 1.25 20.12 -36.64
CA ALA A 12 0.75 21.18 -35.78
C ALA A 12 -0.76 21.37 -36.07
N ARG A 13 -1.62 21.21 -35.06
CA ARG A 13 -2.99 21.70 -35.12
C ARG A 13 -3.02 23.20 -34.83
N GLY A 14 -3.90 23.89 -35.55
CA GLY A 14 -4.18 25.30 -35.33
C GLY A 14 -5.13 25.54 -34.16
N GLY A 15 -4.75 26.48 -33.29
CA GLY A 15 -5.64 27.53 -32.76
C GLY A 15 -6.74 27.19 -31.75
N GLN A 16 -6.80 26.01 -31.15
CA GLN A 16 -7.68 25.76 -29.99
C GLN A 16 -6.88 25.76 -28.67
N ASP A 17 -7.45 26.35 -27.63
CA ASP A 17 -6.86 26.34 -26.29
C ASP A 17 -6.82 24.91 -25.74
N PRO A 18 -5.78 24.55 -24.95
CA PRO A 18 -5.70 23.23 -24.31
C PRO A 18 -6.89 22.98 -23.40
N PHE A 19 -7.33 21.72 -23.34
CA PHE A 19 -8.38 21.26 -22.43
C PHE A 19 -8.04 21.59 -20.97
N VAL A 20 -9.06 22.04 -20.24
CA VAL A 20 -9.01 22.25 -18.80
C VAL A 20 -10.21 21.53 -18.19
N THR A 21 -9.96 20.67 -17.21
CA THR A 21 -11.04 19.88 -16.61
C THR A 21 -12.03 20.78 -15.86
N PRO A 22 -13.36 20.58 -16.02
CA PRO A 22 -14.36 21.25 -15.18
C PRO A 22 -14.54 20.56 -13.83
N LEU A 23 -13.93 19.39 -13.62
CA LEU A 23 -14.08 18.59 -12.41
C LEU A 23 -13.05 19.01 -11.33
N SER A 24 -13.49 19.03 -10.08
CA SER A 24 -12.57 19.15 -8.95
C SER A 24 -11.78 17.85 -8.72
N ILE A 25 -10.63 17.96 -8.05
CA ILE A 25 -9.83 16.79 -7.62
C ILE A 25 -10.69 15.79 -6.85
N GLU A 26 -11.50 16.25 -5.90
CA GLU A 26 -12.36 15.39 -5.08
C GLU A 26 -13.37 14.61 -5.94
N GLN A 27 -13.92 15.24 -6.98
CA GLN A 27 -14.82 14.57 -7.92
C GLN A 27 -14.13 13.53 -8.79
N MET A 28 -12.80 13.58 -8.94
CA MET A 28 -12.02 12.64 -9.77
C MET A 28 -11.26 11.60 -8.94
N ARG A 29 -11.05 11.84 -7.64
CA ARG A 29 -10.42 10.89 -6.72
C ARG A 29 -11.25 9.62 -6.63
N ASN A 30 -10.58 8.53 -6.24
CA ASN A 30 -11.25 7.24 -6.00
C ASN A 30 -12.01 6.76 -7.24
N LYS A 31 -11.41 6.94 -8.42
CA LYS A 31 -11.94 6.47 -9.70
C LYS A 31 -10.91 5.65 -10.44
N GLN A 32 -11.41 4.64 -11.12
CA GLN A 32 -10.64 3.77 -11.99
C GLN A 32 -11.23 3.78 -13.39
N VAL A 33 -10.38 3.72 -14.41
CA VAL A 33 -10.80 3.36 -15.76
C VAL A 33 -10.58 1.86 -15.99
N LEU A 34 -11.59 1.21 -16.57
CA LEU A 34 -11.59 -0.20 -16.90
C LEU A 34 -11.55 -0.30 -18.41
N PHE A 35 -10.45 -0.82 -18.95
CA PHE A 35 -10.34 -1.18 -20.36
C PHE A 35 -10.59 -2.68 -20.50
N GLU A 36 -11.77 -3.03 -21.02
CA GLU A 36 -12.06 -4.37 -21.48
C GLU A 36 -11.40 -4.53 -22.85
N THR A 37 -10.39 -5.39 -22.94
CA THR A 37 -9.65 -5.65 -24.18
C THR A 37 -9.93 -7.05 -24.70
N THR A 38 -9.58 -7.30 -25.97
CA THR A 38 -9.59 -8.65 -26.54
C THR A 38 -8.68 -9.64 -25.81
N GLU A 39 -7.72 -9.15 -25.02
CA GLU A 39 -6.77 -9.96 -24.23
C GLU A 39 -7.14 -10.08 -22.74
N GLY A 40 -8.22 -9.42 -22.32
CA GLY A 40 -8.71 -9.36 -20.94
C GLY A 40 -8.83 -7.93 -20.39
N MET A 41 -9.20 -7.84 -19.11
CA MET A 41 -9.43 -6.57 -18.42
C MET A 41 -8.11 -5.93 -17.94
N VAL A 42 -7.98 -4.62 -18.14
CA VAL A 42 -6.94 -3.78 -17.52
C VAL A 42 -7.64 -2.70 -16.70
N VAL A 43 -7.35 -2.63 -15.40
CA VAL A 43 -7.92 -1.64 -14.48
C VAL A 43 -6.83 -0.66 -14.09
N ILE A 44 -7.12 0.63 -14.25
CA ILE A 44 -6.17 1.72 -14.05
C ILE A 44 -6.73 2.69 -13.00
N ASP A 45 -6.01 2.89 -11.90
CA ASP A 45 -6.24 4.00 -10.96
C ASP A 45 -5.94 5.33 -11.66
N LEU A 46 -6.84 6.29 -11.53
CA LEU A 46 -6.64 7.66 -12.01
C LEU A 46 -5.91 8.50 -10.97
N LEU A 47 -4.99 9.36 -11.41
CA LEU A 47 -4.14 10.20 -10.55
C LEU A 47 -4.48 11.69 -10.70
N PRO A 48 -5.65 12.16 -10.24
CA PRO A 48 -6.06 13.55 -10.43
C PRO A 48 -5.17 14.54 -9.67
N ASP A 49 -4.56 14.13 -8.56
CA ASP A 49 -3.59 14.94 -7.81
C ASP A 49 -2.26 15.14 -8.56
N VAL A 50 -1.97 14.31 -9.57
CA VAL A 50 -0.76 14.38 -10.40
C VAL A 50 -1.02 15.12 -11.71
N ALA A 51 -2.09 14.74 -12.41
CA ALA A 51 -2.42 15.26 -13.75
C ALA A 51 -3.94 15.54 -13.86
N PRO A 52 -4.44 16.59 -13.19
CA PRO A 52 -5.88 16.85 -13.09
C PRO A 52 -6.56 17.07 -14.44
N ASN A 53 -5.94 17.82 -15.35
CA ASN A 53 -6.55 18.09 -16.65
C ASN A 53 -6.52 16.85 -17.54
N HIS A 54 -5.42 16.10 -17.51
CA HIS A 54 -5.30 14.87 -18.25
C HIS A 54 -6.31 13.83 -17.76
N VAL A 55 -6.45 13.64 -16.44
CA VAL A 55 -7.46 12.75 -15.86
C VAL A 55 -8.88 13.18 -16.25
N GLY A 56 -9.18 14.49 -16.19
CA GLY A 56 -10.47 15.02 -16.64
C GLY A 56 -10.75 14.71 -18.11
N LEU A 57 -9.75 14.88 -18.98
CA LEU A 57 -9.86 14.56 -20.42
C LEU A 57 -10.17 13.07 -20.63
N ILE A 58 -9.47 12.19 -19.92
CA ILE A 58 -9.71 10.74 -19.99
C ILE A 58 -11.12 10.40 -19.52
N MET A 59 -11.57 10.94 -18.39
CA MET A 59 -12.91 10.68 -17.87
C MET A 59 -14.02 11.15 -18.84
N GLU A 60 -13.88 12.33 -19.43
CA GLU A 60 -14.81 12.86 -20.43
C GLU A 60 -14.86 11.97 -21.66
N HIS A 61 -13.69 11.60 -22.21
CA HIS A 61 -13.64 10.74 -23.39
C HIS A 61 -14.13 9.31 -23.13
N VAL A 62 -13.91 8.75 -21.94
CA VAL A 62 -14.49 7.45 -21.58
C VAL A 62 -16.01 7.54 -21.53
N ALA A 63 -16.57 8.60 -20.94
CA ALA A 63 -18.02 8.80 -20.89
C ALA A 63 -18.66 8.91 -22.29
N ASP A 64 -17.92 9.47 -23.25
CA ASP A 64 -18.36 9.62 -24.65
C ASP A 64 -18.09 8.39 -25.54
N GLY A 65 -17.53 7.29 -24.99
CA GLY A 65 -17.15 6.10 -25.78
C GLY A 65 -15.93 6.34 -26.69
N GLY A 66 -15.11 7.34 -26.36
CA GLY A 66 -13.95 7.77 -27.12
C GLY A 66 -12.90 6.67 -27.31
N PHE A 67 -12.72 5.79 -26.32
CA PHE A 67 -11.75 4.68 -26.38
C PHE A 67 -12.30 3.40 -27.00
N ASP A 68 -13.63 3.23 -27.06
CA ASP A 68 -14.27 2.04 -27.60
C ASP A 68 -13.87 1.84 -29.06
N GLY A 69 -13.37 0.65 -29.38
CA GLY A 69 -12.86 0.27 -30.69
C GLY A 69 -11.44 0.78 -31.00
N THR A 70 -10.78 1.54 -30.13
CA THR A 70 -9.35 1.85 -30.33
C THR A 70 -8.49 0.60 -30.09
N SER A 71 -7.32 0.52 -30.70
CA SER A 71 -6.40 -0.62 -30.52
C SER A 71 -5.07 -0.20 -29.90
N PHE A 72 -4.47 -1.14 -29.16
CA PHE A 72 -3.05 -1.09 -28.85
C PHE A 72 -2.26 -1.35 -30.12
N HIS A 73 -1.70 -0.29 -30.69
CA HIS A 73 -1.14 -0.31 -32.04
C HIS A 73 0.39 -0.36 -32.06
N GLY A 74 1.07 -0.01 -30.96
CA GLY A 74 2.53 -0.01 -30.86
C GLY A 74 3.01 -0.80 -29.65
N MET A 75 4.05 -1.63 -29.83
CA MET A 75 4.53 -2.53 -28.78
C MET A 75 6.06 -2.61 -28.81
N VAL A 76 6.68 -2.53 -27.62
CA VAL A 76 8.04 -2.99 -27.39
C VAL A 76 7.93 -4.25 -26.55
N LEU A 77 8.48 -5.37 -27.04
CA LEU A 77 8.38 -6.68 -26.40
C LEU A 77 8.78 -6.60 -24.92
N ARG A 78 7.79 -6.81 -24.03
CA ARG A 78 7.94 -6.71 -22.55
C ARG A 78 8.50 -5.38 -22.06
N GLY A 79 8.38 -4.33 -22.86
CA GLY A 79 8.86 -2.98 -22.58
C GLY A 79 7.71 -2.04 -22.27
N ILE A 80 6.98 -1.66 -23.32
CA ILE A 80 5.92 -0.63 -23.32
C ILE A 80 4.86 -1.03 -24.34
N ILE A 81 3.61 -0.72 -24.05
CA ILE A 81 2.50 -0.82 -25.01
C ILE A 81 1.89 0.56 -25.24
N GLN A 82 1.45 0.87 -26.46
CA GLN A 82 0.88 2.16 -26.84
C GLN A 82 -0.54 1.98 -27.39
N GLY A 83 -1.49 2.75 -26.85
CA GLY A 83 -2.92 2.71 -27.19
C GLY A 83 -3.56 4.09 -27.24
N GLY A 84 -4.88 4.13 -27.41
CA GLY A 84 -5.68 5.36 -27.32
C GLY A 84 -5.70 6.25 -28.57
N ASP A 85 -5.15 5.80 -29.70
CA ASP A 85 -5.24 6.55 -30.96
C ASP A 85 -6.63 6.40 -31.59
N PRO A 86 -7.42 7.49 -31.78
CA PRO A 86 -8.72 7.43 -32.44
C PRO A 86 -8.69 6.91 -33.87
N PHE A 87 -7.58 7.06 -34.61
CA PHE A 87 -7.46 6.52 -35.96
C PHE A 87 -7.39 4.99 -35.95
N SER A 88 -7.00 4.40 -34.83
CA SER A 88 -6.97 2.95 -34.65
C SER A 88 -8.33 2.27 -34.53
N LYS A 89 -9.42 3.04 -34.52
CA LYS A 89 -10.78 2.51 -34.68
C LYS A 89 -11.02 1.90 -36.06
N ASP A 90 -10.28 2.35 -37.07
CA ASP A 90 -10.42 1.90 -38.45
C ASP A 90 -9.16 1.12 -38.88
N PRO A 91 -9.23 -0.21 -39.02
CA PRO A 91 -8.12 -1.03 -39.49
C PRO A 91 -7.55 -0.61 -40.86
N ASP A 92 -8.35 0.02 -41.72
CA ASP A 92 -7.91 0.48 -43.04
C ASP A 92 -7.02 1.73 -42.94
N ARG A 93 -6.98 2.39 -41.78
CA ARG A 93 -6.16 3.59 -41.50
C ARG A 93 -4.85 3.27 -40.77
N ARG A 94 -4.38 2.02 -40.86
CA ARG A 94 -3.16 1.55 -40.17
C ARG A 94 -1.93 2.42 -40.40
N ASP A 95 -1.79 3.03 -41.58
CA ASP A 95 -0.67 3.92 -41.92
C ASP A 95 -0.72 5.27 -41.17
N GLU A 96 -1.89 5.64 -40.64
CA GLU A 96 -2.12 6.86 -39.87
C GLU A 96 -1.97 6.66 -38.36
N TYR A 97 -1.82 5.41 -37.88
CA TYR A 97 -1.68 5.11 -36.47
C TYR A 97 -0.48 5.86 -35.86
N GLY A 98 -0.64 6.32 -34.62
CA GLY A 98 0.27 7.18 -33.88
C GLY A 98 0.03 8.68 -34.09
N ARG A 99 -0.92 9.09 -34.95
CA ARG A 99 -1.12 10.50 -35.32
C ARG A 99 -2.42 11.12 -34.79
N GLY A 100 -3.38 10.30 -34.36
CA GLY A 100 -4.67 10.80 -33.87
C GLY A 100 -4.64 11.18 -32.39
N GLY A 101 -5.59 12.01 -31.96
CA GLY A 101 -5.83 12.26 -30.53
C GLY A 101 -4.71 12.98 -29.77
N LEU A 102 -3.76 13.63 -30.45
CA LEU A 102 -2.72 14.48 -29.84
C LEU A 102 -3.16 15.95 -29.79
N GLY A 103 -2.48 16.75 -28.98
CA GLY A 103 -2.66 18.21 -28.96
C GLY A 103 -3.98 18.67 -28.34
N LEU A 104 -4.45 17.96 -27.32
CA LEU A 104 -5.74 18.20 -26.66
C LEU A 104 -5.58 18.82 -25.27
N VAL A 105 -4.51 18.49 -24.54
CA VAL A 105 -4.29 18.95 -23.17
C VAL A 105 -2.82 19.36 -22.98
N ALA A 106 -2.60 20.29 -22.06
CA ALA A 106 -1.25 20.69 -21.69
C ALA A 106 -0.53 19.57 -20.92
N VAL A 107 0.80 19.51 -21.07
CA VAL A 107 1.66 18.62 -20.29
C VAL A 107 1.59 18.99 -18.81
N GLU A 108 1.41 17.99 -17.94
CA GLU A 108 1.34 18.12 -16.48
C GLU A 108 2.54 17.37 -15.86
N PRO A 109 3.71 18.02 -15.72
CA PRO A 109 4.92 17.37 -15.24
C PRO A 109 4.84 17.02 -13.75
N SER A 110 5.45 15.91 -13.36
CA SER A 110 5.52 15.46 -11.96
C SER A 110 6.82 14.71 -11.67
N ASP A 111 7.11 14.50 -10.38
CA ASP A 111 8.24 13.68 -9.90
C ASP A 111 7.94 12.17 -9.93
N GLU A 112 6.76 11.78 -10.41
CA GLU A 112 6.34 10.40 -10.56
C GLU A 112 7.30 9.63 -11.48
N ARG A 113 7.49 8.35 -11.16
CA ARG A 113 8.41 7.46 -11.88
C ARG A 113 7.65 6.49 -12.77
N HIS A 114 8.21 6.19 -13.95
CA HIS A 114 7.75 5.15 -14.84
C HIS A 114 8.18 3.77 -14.34
N THR A 115 7.60 3.31 -13.23
CA THR A 115 7.71 1.93 -12.72
C THR A 115 6.81 0.98 -13.52
N VAL A 116 6.74 -0.30 -13.16
CA VAL A 116 5.81 -1.27 -13.79
C VAL A 116 4.36 -0.77 -13.66
N GLY A 117 3.58 -0.83 -14.74
CA GLY A 117 2.15 -0.47 -14.74
C GLY A 117 1.87 1.03 -14.80
N THR A 118 2.85 1.88 -15.04
CA THR A 118 2.65 3.32 -15.23
C THR A 118 1.86 3.57 -16.49
N VAL A 119 0.87 4.46 -16.43
CA VAL A 119 0.13 4.96 -17.60
C VAL A 119 0.46 6.43 -17.80
N SER A 120 1.00 6.77 -18.96
CA SER A 120 1.43 8.14 -19.28
C SER A 120 1.02 8.56 -20.68
N ALA A 121 0.92 9.87 -20.90
CA ALA A 121 0.53 10.46 -22.17
C ALA A 121 1.58 10.27 -23.26
N VAL A 122 1.13 10.18 -24.52
CA VAL A 122 1.97 10.42 -25.69
C VAL A 122 1.79 11.88 -26.10
N GLY A 123 2.91 12.60 -26.16
CA GLY A 123 2.97 14.00 -26.62
C GLY A 123 4.05 14.19 -27.69
N VAL A 124 4.10 15.39 -28.26
CA VAL A 124 5.12 15.82 -29.21
C VAL A 124 6.29 16.45 -28.44
N PRO A 125 7.52 15.93 -28.59
CA PRO A 125 8.68 16.46 -27.86
C PRO A 125 8.87 17.97 -28.06
N GLY A 126 8.92 18.71 -26.96
CA GLY A 126 9.14 20.16 -26.95
C GLY A 126 7.89 21.02 -27.15
N ASP A 127 6.72 20.42 -27.35
CA ASP A 127 5.45 21.13 -27.41
C ASP A 127 4.65 20.91 -26.09
N PRO A 128 4.48 21.95 -25.25
CA PRO A 128 3.82 21.82 -23.95
C PRO A 128 2.30 21.59 -24.05
N ASN A 129 1.70 21.69 -25.25
CA ASN A 129 0.26 21.54 -25.45
C ASN A 129 -0.08 20.32 -26.33
N SER A 130 0.81 19.33 -26.35
CA SER A 130 0.78 18.24 -27.33
C SER A 130 0.23 16.91 -26.82
N ASP A 131 -0.03 16.80 -25.51
CA ASP A 131 -0.61 15.60 -24.91
C ASP A 131 -2.06 15.40 -25.38
N GLY A 132 -2.58 14.19 -25.21
CA GLY A 132 -3.97 13.88 -25.53
C GLY A 132 -4.36 12.45 -25.17
N LEU A 133 -5.15 11.81 -26.01
CA LEU A 133 -5.76 10.50 -25.72
C LEU A 133 -4.83 9.32 -25.90
N GLN A 134 -3.75 9.48 -26.66
CA GLN A 134 -2.77 8.42 -26.81
C GLN A 134 -1.98 8.25 -25.52
N PHE A 135 -1.74 7.00 -25.13
CA PHE A 135 -1.05 6.67 -23.90
C PHE A 135 -0.08 5.50 -24.06
N LEU A 136 0.89 5.46 -23.16
CA LEU A 136 1.83 4.37 -22.95
C LEU A 136 1.46 3.64 -21.66
N ILE A 137 1.58 2.31 -21.64
CA ILE A 137 1.61 1.51 -20.42
C ILE A 137 2.95 0.80 -20.33
N THR A 138 3.66 0.99 -19.22
CA THR A 138 4.97 0.36 -18.99
C THR A 138 4.81 -1.06 -18.46
N VAL A 139 5.48 -2.03 -19.10
CA VAL A 139 5.52 -3.44 -18.66
C VAL A 139 6.67 -3.69 -17.69
N VAL A 140 7.78 -2.98 -17.90
CA VAL A 140 8.94 -2.89 -17.01
C VAL A 140 9.25 -1.42 -16.75
N ALA A 141 10.03 -1.11 -15.71
CA ALA A 141 10.39 0.27 -15.42
C ALA A 141 11.10 0.93 -16.63
N GLN A 142 10.74 2.18 -16.92
CA GLN A 142 11.27 2.99 -18.02
C GLN A 142 11.80 4.34 -17.53
N PRO A 143 12.91 4.38 -16.75
CA PRO A 143 13.42 5.64 -16.18
C PRO A 143 13.73 6.73 -17.21
N GLY A 144 13.97 6.35 -18.47
CA GLY A 144 14.20 7.29 -19.56
C GLY A 144 12.97 8.12 -19.97
N LEU A 145 11.77 7.79 -19.47
CA LEU A 145 10.54 8.54 -19.69
C LEU A 145 10.22 9.52 -18.54
N ASP A 146 10.93 9.41 -17.41
CA ASP A 146 10.67 10.21 -16.22
C ASP A 146 10.82 11.71 -16.51
N GLY A 147 9.84 12.51 -16.06
CA GLY A 147 9.80 13.95 -16.30
C GLY A 147 9.53 14.38 -17.74
N HIS A 148 9.29 13.45 -18.67
CA HIS A 148 9.06 13.74 -20.09
C HIS A 148 7.62 13.49 -20.55
N HIS A 149 6.85 12.69 -19.81
CA HIS A 149 5.48 12.31 -20.15
C HIS A 149 4.58 12.54 -18.93
N THR A 150 3.41 13.14 -19.15
CA THR A 150 2.38 13.31 -18.12
C THR A 150 1.91 11.93 -17.64
N ILE A 151 2.15 11.61 -16.37
CA ILE A 151 1.65 10.37 -15.74
C ILE A 151 0.26 10.67 -15.19
N TRP A 152 -0.76 9.97 -15.70
CA TRP A 152 -2.15 10.19 -15.32
C TRP A 152 -2.82 8.96 -14.69
N GLY A 153 -2.18 7.78 -14.73
CA GLY A 153 -2.74 6.58 -14.12
C GLY A 153 -1.74 5.48 -13.79
N ARG A 154 -2.22 4.46 -13.05
CA ARG A 154 -1.48 3.25 -12.69
C ARG A 154 -2.34 2.01 -12.90
N VAL A 155 -1.84 1.01 -13.62
CA VAL A 155 -2.46 -0.30 -13.71
C VAL A 155 -2.43 -0.98 -12.34
N VAL A 156 -3.60 -1.26 -11.78
CA VAL A 156 -3.78 -1.93 -10.48
C VAL A 156 -4.32 -3.34 -10.59
N GLU A 157 -5.00 -3.66 -11.70
CA GLU A 157 -5.37 -5.04 -12.05
C GLU A 157 -5.09 -5.27 -13.55
N GLY A 158 -4.70 -6.49 -13.91
CA GLY A 158 -4.46 -6.84 -15.32
C GLY A 158 -3.02 -6.64 -15.80
N LEU A 159 -2.01 -6.48 -14.94
CA LEU A 159 -0.59 -6.49 -15.36
C LEU A 159 -0.19 -7.72 -16.21
N PRO A 160 -0.68 -8.95 -15.93
CA PRO A 160 -0.45 -10.08 -16.82
C PRO A 160 -1.11 -9.92 -18.20
N VAL A 161 -2.23 -9.20 -18.30
CA VAL A 161 -2.88 -8.85 -19.58
C VAL A 161 -1.99 -7.86 -20.33
N VAL A 162 -1.57 -6.76 -19.70
CA VAL A 162 -0.65 -5.76 -20.28
C VAL A 162 0.64 -6.44 -20.80
N THR A 163 1.16 -7.41 -20.05
CA THR A 163 2.34 -8.19 -20.44
C THR A 163 2.07 -9.02 -21.69
N ARG A 164 0.96 -9.75 -21.76
CA ARG A 164 0.56 -10.52 -22.96
C ARG A 164 0.35 -9.63 -24.18
N ILE A 165 -0.32 -8.48 -24.01
CA ILE A 165 -0.48 -7.50 -25.07
C ILE A 165 0.91 -7.10 -25.61
N SER A 166 1.88 -6.80 -24.74
CA SER A 166 3.24 -6.44 -25.19
C SER A 166 3.99 -7.53 -25.97
N GLU A 167 3.54 -8.78 -25.91
CA GLU A 167 4.12 -9.92 -26.63
C GLU A 167 3.52 -10.13 -28.03
N THR A 168 2.49 -9.35 -28.41
CA THR A 168 1.92 -9.36 -29.76
C THR A 168 2.99 -9.03 -30.81
N ALA A 169 3.01 -9.81 -31.89
CA ALA A 169 3.95 -9.63 -32.98
C ALA A 169 3.78 -8.25 -33.65
N VAL A 170 4.90 -7.59 -33.96
CA VAL A 170 4.94 -6.28 -34.61
C VAL A 170 5.66 -6.34 -35.95
N ASP A 171 5.33 -5.40 -36.84
CA ASP A 171 6.04 -5.20 -38.10
C ASP A 171 7.36 -4.42 -37.92
N ALA A 172 8.02 -4.09 -39.03
CA ALA A 172 9.29 -3.37 -39.03
C ALA A 172 9.20 -1.95 -38.44
N ASP A 173 8.00 -1.35 -38.43
CA ASP A 173 7.74 -0.03 -37.86
C ASP A 173 7.29 -0.13 -36.39
N GLY A 174 7.28 -1.34 -35.80
CA GLY A 174 6.86 -1.60 -34.44
C GLY A 174 5.34 -1.69 -34.25
N LYS A 175 4.56 -1.62 -35.34
CA LYS A 175 3.10 -1.65 -35.27
C LYS A 175 2.59 -3.08 -35.12
N ALA A 176 1.61 -3.28 -34.25
CA ALA A 176 0.99 -4.59 -34.04
C ALA A 176 0.49 -5.19 -35.37
N ILE A 177 0.79 -6.48 -35.59
CA ILE A 177 0.31 -7.25 -36.76
C ILE A 177 -1.11 -7.71 -36.48
N GLU A 178 -1.33 -8.27 -35.28
CA GLU A 178 -2.65 -8.66 -34.80
C GLU A 178 -3.29 -7.51 -34.06
N ARG A 179 -4.61 -7.36 -34.24
CA ARG A 179 -5.37 -6.28 -33.63
C ARG A 179 -5.69 -6.63 -32.17
N VAL A 180 -5.18 -5.82 -31.26
CA VAL A 180 -5.55 -5.86 -29.83
C VAL A 180 -6.44 -4.67 -29.52
N GLU A 181 -7.73 -4.91 -29.36
CA GLU A 181 -8.76 -3.86 -29.29
C GLU A 181 -9.22 -3.60 -27.85
N ILE A 182 -9.47 -2.34 -27.51
CA ILE A 182 -10.26 -1.92 -26.35
C ILE A 182 -11.73 -1.98 -26.78
N VAL A 183 -12.41 -3.06 -26.36
CA VAL A 183 -13.81 -3.33 -26.68
C VAL A 183 -14.72 -2.34 -25.98
N ALA A 184 -14.43 -2.02 -24.72
CA ALA A 184 -15.16 -1.04 -23.94
C ALA A 184 -14.24 -0.36 -22.91
N ALA A 185 -14.44 0.94 -22.73
CA ALA A 185 -13.88 1.70 -21.62
C ALA A 185 -14.98 2.19 -20.67
N THR A 186 -14.81 1.99 -19.36
CA THR A 186 -15.77 2.51 -18.36
C THR A 186 -15.06 3.11 -17.16
N ILE A 187 -15.71 4.09 -16.51
CA ILE A 187 -15.26 4.63 -15.21
C ILE A 187 -16.05 3.96 -14.09
N ARG A 188 -15.36 3.47 -13.05
CA ARG A 188 -16.01 3.04 -11.79
C ARG A 188 -15.52 3.87 -10.62
N ASP A 189 -16.39 4.04 -9.64
CA ASP A 189 -15.99 4.46 -8.31
C ASP A 189 -15.22 3.32 -7.63
N TRP A 190 -14.10 3.67 -7.00
CA TRP A 190 -13.24 2.76 -6.26
C TRP A 190 -12.86 3.39 -4.93
N ALA A 191 -13.42 2.86 -3.84
CA ALA A 191 -12.89 3.15 -2.53
C ALA A 191 -11.73 2.18 -2.27
N PRO A 192 -10.46 2.65 -2.18
CA PRO A 192 -9.41 1.78 -1.69
C PRO A 192 -9.82 1.25 -0.30
N PRO A 193 -9.47 0.00 0.05
CA PRO A 193 -9.73 -0.47 1.40
C PRO A 193 -9.12 0.52 2.40
N PRO A 194 -9.79 0.80 3.53
CA PRO A 194 -9.22 1.67 4.54
C PRO A 194 -7.83 1.12 4.92
N PRO A 195 -6.85 2.00 5.19
CA PRO A 195 -5.56 1.53 5.67
C PRO A 195 -5.78 0.68 6.92
N PRO A 196 -4.89 -0.31 7.19
CA PRO A 196 -4.99 -1.07 8.42
C PRO A 196 -5.11 -0.14 9.63
N PRO A 197 -5.91 -0.48 10.66
CA PRO A 197 -6.02 0.33 11.86
C PRO A 197 -4.65 0.68 12.44
N PHE A 198 -4.54 1.86 13.06
CA PHE A 198 -3.29 2.36 13.61
C PHE A 198 -2.22 2.58 12.54
N THR A 199 -2.53 3.10 11.36
CA THR A 199 -1.52 3.40 10.32
C THR A 199 -1.20 4.89 10.24
N THR A 200 -2.17 5.76 10.50
CA THR A 200 -2.05 7.21 10.26
C THR A 200 -2.16 8.05 11.52
N GLU A 201 -2.51 7.41 12.64
CA GLU A 201 -2.69 8.02 13.94
C GLU A 201 -1.38 8.63 14.44
N THR A 202 -1.49 9.85 14.96
CA THR A 202 -0.41 10.59 15.62
C THR A 202 -0.01 9.93 16.94
N VAL A 203 1.16 10.29 17.48
CA VAL A 203 1.64 9.81 18.79
C VAL A 203 0.61 10.04 19.90
N ASP A 204 -0.01 11.23 19.93
CA ASP A 204 -1.03 11.58 20.93
C ASP A 204 -2.29 10.71 20.78
N GLU A 205 -2.70 10.41 19.55
CA GLU A 205 -3.83 9.53 19.29
C GLU A 205 -3.54 8.08 19.70
N LEU A 206 -2.32 7.59 19.50
CA LEU A 206 -1.90 6.27 19.98
C LEU A 206 -1.86 6.22 21.51
N ALA A 207 -1.32 7.27 22.17
CA ALA A 207 -1.24 7.37 23.62
C ALA A 207 -2.60 7.45 24.32
N ALA A 208 -3.66 7.84 23.60
CA ALA A 208 -5.03 7.86 24.11
C ALA A 208 -5.63 6.45 24.32
N TYR A 209 -4.98 5.40 23.83
CA TYR A 209 -5.42 4.02 24.02
C TYR A 209 -4.83 3.39 25.29
N ARG A 210 -5.60 2.49 25.89
CA ARG A 210 -5.20 1.52 26.90
C ARG A 210 -5.48 0.12 26.38
N ALA A 211 -4.57 -0.81 26.65
CA ALA A 211 -4.76 -2.20 26.31
C ALA A 211 -5.06 -3.04 27.55
N VAL A 212 -6.18 -3.75 27.54
CA VAL A 212 -6.62 -4.60 28.65
C VAL A 212 -6.46 -6.06 28.26
N LEU A 213 -5.45 -6.72 28.82
CA LEU A 213 -5.24 -8.16 28.71
C LEU A 213 -6.26 -8.87 29.59
N ASP A 214 -7.06 -9.75 28.98
CA ASP A 214 -8.06 -10.58 29.66
C ASP A 214 -7.42 -11.93 30.04
N THR A 215 -7.31 -12.23 31.33
CA THR A 215 -6.64 -13.43 31.86
C THR A 215 -7.43 -14.06 33.00
N ASP A 216 -7.17 -15.33 33.30
CA ASP A 216 -7.79 -16.04 34.44
C ASP A 216 -7.39 -15.46 35.81
N ALA A 217 -6.25 -14.78 35.90
CA ALA A 217 -5.79 -14.10 37.11
C ALA A 217 -6.45 -12.71 37.30
N GLY A 218 -7.20 -12.24 36.31
CA GLY A 218 -7.82 -10.91 36.26
C GLY A 218 -7.30 -10.06 35.11
N PRO A 219 -7.93 -8.89 34.88
CA PRO A 219 -7.54 -7.98 33.81
C PRO A 219 -6.23 -7.26 34.15
N ILE A 220 -5.35 -7.09 33.15
CA ILE A 220 -4.12 -6.30 33.25
C ILE A 220 -4.23 -5.14 32.26
N THR A 221 -4.19 -3.90 32.75
CA THR A 221 -4.31 -2.69 31.92
C THR A 221 -2.93 -2.09 31.66
N ILE A 222 -2.61 -1.88 30.39
CA ILE A 222 -1.37 -1.31 29.90
C ILE A 222 -1.65 0.08 29.30
N GLU A 223 -0.89 1.07 29.77
CA GLU A 223 -0.73 2.37 29.11
C GLU A 223 0.45 2.30 28.14
N LEU A 224 0.29 2.88 26.95
CA LEU A 224 1.32 2.86 25.90
C LEU A 224 2.24 4.08 26.02
N LEU A 225 3.53 3.84 25.90
CA LEU A 225 4.58 4.87 25.86
C LEU A 225 4.84 5.27 24.40
N ALA A 226 3.79 5.74 23.72
CA ALA A 226 3.82 6.00 22.27
C ALA A 226 4.77 7.15 21.88
N ASP A 227 5.13 8.02 22.83
CA ASP A 227 6.13 9.07 22.67
C ASP A 227 7.56 8.53 22.62
N LEU A 228 7.81 7.39 23.28
CA LEU A 228 9.12 6.74 23.34
C LEU A 228 9.28 5.66 22.26
N ALA A 229 8.22 4.91 21.98
CA ALA A 229 8.22 3.80 21.03
C ALA A 229 6.94 3.79 20.17
N PRO A 230 6.76 4.80 19.29
CA PRO A 230 5.54 4.96 18.49
C PRO A 230 5.24 3.75 17.60
N GLU A 231 6.25 3.16 16.95
CA GLU A 231 6.01 2.05 16.03
C GLU A 231 5.74 0.73 16.77
N HIS A 232 6.29 0.55 17.98
CA HIS A 232 5.92 -0.58 18.84
C HIS A 232 4.52 -0.43 19.43
N ALA A 233 4.13 0.77 19.87
CA ALA A 233 2.76 1.05 20.31
C ALA A 233 1.76 0.81 19.17
N ARG A 234 2.08 1.32 17.98
CA ARG A 234 1.31 1.14 16.74
C ARG A 234 1.14 -0.33 16.38
N ASN A 235 2.24 -1.08 16.35
CA ASN A 235 2.23 -2.52 16.09
C ASN A 235 1.38 -3.26 17.11
N PHE A 236 1.58 -2.99 18.40
CA PHE A 236 0.83 -3.64 19.47
C PHE A 236 -0.68 -3.41 19.34
N LEU A 237 -1.10 -2.16 19.10
CA LEU A 237 -2.51 -1.82 18.87
C LEU A 237 -3.08 -2.53 17.64
N ARG A 238 -2.34 -2.53 16.52
CA ARG A 238 -2.76 -3.22 15.29
C ARG A 238 -2.93 -4.72 15.50
N LEU A 239 -2.00 -5.36 16.19
CA LEU A 239 -2.07 -6.79 16.50
C LEU A 239 -3.22 -7.12 17.46
N ALA A 240 -3.50 -6.26 18.44
CA ALA A 240 -4.63 -6.41 19.34
C ALA A 240 -5.97 -6.25 18.60
N ASP A 241 -6.11 -5.23 17.74
CA ASP A 241 -7.32 -4.98 16.95
C ASP A 241 -7.60 -6.10 15.93
N ALA A 242 -6.56 -6.63 15.29
CA ALA A 242 -6.67 -7.79 14.41
C ALA A 242 -6.91 -9.11 15.18
N GLY A 243 -6.93 -9.11 16.51
CA GLY A 243 -7.12 -10.30 17.34
C GLY A 243 -5.94 -11.28 17.32
N VAL A 244 -4.73 -10.82 16.96
CA VAL A 244 -3.50 -11.64 16.89
C VAL A 244 -3.05 -12.10 18.28
N TYR A 245 -3.49 -11.45 19.36
CA TYR A 245 -3.21 -11.90 20.73
C TYR A 245 -4.24 -12.89 21.30
N ASP A 246 -5.41 -13.00 20.69
CA ASP A 246 -6.53 -13.78 21.25
C ASP A 246 -6.21 -15.28 21.34
N GLY A 247 -6.52 -15.89 22.48
CA GLY A 247 -6.25 -17.30 22.73
C GLY A 247 -4.77 -17.67 22.84
N MET A 248 -3.85 -16.70 22.96
CA MET A 248 -2.44 -16.96 23.29
C MET A 248 -2.27 -17.44 24.74
N ALA A 249 -1.02 -17.71 25.14
CA ALA A 249 -0.69 -17.99 26.53
C ALA A 249 0.59 -17.26 26.97
N PHE A 250 0.67 -16.99 28.27
CA PHE A 250 1.95 -16.73 28.91
C PHE A 250 2.77 -18.01 28.81
N HIS A 251 3.79 -17.98 27.94
CA HIS A 251 4.57 -19.15 27.55
C HIS A 251 5.89 -19.22 28.32
N ARG A 252 6.29 -18.12 28.97
CA ARG A 252 7.49 -18.06 29.79
C ARG A 252 7.24 -17.23 31.06
N VAL A 253 7.69 -17.76 32.19
CA VAL A 253 7.69 -17.15 33.52
C VAL A 253 9.09 -17.31 34.09
N ALA A 254 9.78 -16.19 34.27
CA ALA A 254 11.09 -16.10 34.89
C ALA A 254 10.94 -15.43 36.27
N PRO A 255 10.97 -16.20 37.38
CA PRO A 255 10.69 -15.68 38.71
C PRO A 255 11.58 -14.49 39.08
N GLY A 256 10.97 -13.38 39.53
CA GLY A 256 11.68 -12.17 39.91
C GLY A 256 12.25 -11.35 38.76
N PHE A 257 11.97 -11.73 37.51
CA PHE A 257 12.48 -11.05 36.31
C PHE A 257 11.33 -10.60 35.40
N VAL A 258 10.73 -11.51 34.63
CA VAL A 258 9.68 -11.19 33.66
C VAL A 258 8.65 -12.31 33.50
N VAL A 259 7.44 -11.94 33.08
CA VAL A 259 6.45 -12.87 32.49
C VAL A 259 6.23 -12.49 31.03
N GLN A 260 6.17 -13.47 30.14
CA GLN A 260 6.19 -13.23 28.70
C GLN A 260 5.05 -13.94 27.97
N THR A 261 4.43 -13.22 27.03
CA THR A 261 3.31 -13.65 26.20
C THR A 261 3.50 -13.16 24.76
N GLY A 262 2.51 -13.31 23.88
CA GLY A 262 2.62 -12.83 22.50
C GLY A 262 3.33 -13.81 21.55
N PHE A 263 3.59 -15.06 21.95
CA PHE A 263 4.23 -16.07 21.11
C PHE A 263 3.19 -16.80 20.25
N ILE A 264 3.24 -16.64 18.92
CA ILE A 264 2.24 -17.19 17.99
C ILE A 264 1.99 -18.69 18.17
N PRO A 265 3.01 -19.57 18.32
CA PRO A 265 2.77 -20.99 18.54
C PRO A 265 2.04 -21.33 19.85
N SER A 266 1.90 -20.38 20.77
CA SER A 266 1.10 -20.56 21.99
C SER A 266 -0.41 -20.40 21.76
N ARG A 267 -0.85 -19.85 20.62
CA ARG A 267 -2.28 -19.68 20.30
C ARG A 267 -3.02 -21.02 20.24
N ASP A 268 -4.29 -21.00 20.61
CA ASP A 268 -5.20 -22.14 20.46
C ASP A 268 -5.65 -22.39 19.01
N THR A 269 -5.61 -21.33 18.19
CA THR A 269 -6.07 -21.30 16.81
C THR A 269 -5.00 -20.67 15.91
N PRO A 270 -4.71 -21.26 14.73
CA PRO A 270 -3.83 -20.64 13.76
C PRO A 270 -4.35 -19.28 13.29
N LEU A 271 -3.44 -18.37 12.95
CA LEU A 271 -3.81 -17.07 12.38
C LEU A 271 -4.57 -17.23 11.05
N THR A 272 -5.52 -16.34 10.79
CA THR A 272 -6.11 -16.16 9.46
C THR A 272 -5.11 -15.53 8.48
N GLU A 273 -5.44 -15.47 7.20
CA GLU A 273 -4.59 -14.77 6.22
C GLU A 273 -4.50 -13.26 6.52
N GLU A 274 -5.63 -12.65 6.88
CA GLU A 274 -5.69 -11.23 7.28
C GLU A 274 -4.83 -10.95 8.52
N GLN A 275 -4.87 -11.85 9.51
CA GLN A 275 -4.02 -11.74 10.70
C GLN A 275 -2.53 -11.94 10.40
N ARG A 276 -2.19 -12.88 9.50
CA ARG A 276 -0.79 -13.05 9.05
C ARG A 276 -0.27 -11.82 8.34
N ALA A 277 -1.11 -11.15 7.55
CA ALA A 277 -0.72 -9.98 6.76
C ALA A 277 -0.29 -8.78 7.61
N VAL A 278 -0.71 -8.69 8.87
CA VAL A 278 -0.34 -7.60 9.79
C VAL A 278 0.84 -7.95 10.72
N VAL A 279 1.34 -9.19 10.70
CA VAL A 279 2.50 -9.61 11.49
C VAL A 279 3.78 -9.28 10.74
N GLY A 280 4.59 -8.39 11.30
CA GLY A 280 5.90 -7.99 10.78
C GLY A 280 6.96 -7.93 11.87
N THR A 281 8.20 -7.63 11.47
CA THR A 281 9.27 -7.29 12.41
C THR A 281 9.43 -5.77 12.54
N LEU A 282 9.98 -5.34 13.67
CA LEU A 282 10.14 -3.93 14.02
C LEU A 282 11.62 -3.58 14.19
N ALA A 283 12.02 -2.44 13.63
CA ALA A 283 13.27 -1.80 14.01
C ALA A 283 13.21 -1.35 15.49
N PRO A 284 14.33 -1.37 16.23
CA PRO A 284 14.33 -1.00 17.64
C PRO A 284 14.01 0.48 17.87
N GLU A 285 13.30 0.77 18.97
CA GLU A 285 13.02 2.13 19.48
C GLU A 285 13.55 2.24 20.92
N PHE A 286 14.84 1.99 21.09
CA PHE A 286 15.47 2.01 22.43
C PHE A 286 15.36 3.39 23.08
N SER A 287 15.14 3.40 24.40
CA SER A 287 15.03 4.62 25.22
C SER A 287 15.73 4.45 26.57
N ASP A 288 15.85 5.54 27.32
CA ASP A 288 16.40 5.56 28.68
C ASP A 288 15.39 5.06 29.74
N THR A 289 14.30 4.41 29.33
CA THR A 289 13.28 3.88 30.24
C THR A 289 13.85 2.73 31.07
N PRO A 290 13.89 2.84 32.42
CA PRO A 290 14.35 1.76 33.27
C PRO A 290 13.33 0.61 33.30
N HIS A 291 13.77 -0.63 33.09
CA HIS A 291 12.96 -1.84 33.20
C HIS A 291 12.73 -2.20 34.66
N VAL A 292 11.86 -1.43 35.30
CA VAL A 292 11.34 -1.69 36.65
C VAL A 292 10.02 -2.45 36.59
N LYS A 293 9.59 -3.01 37.72
CA LYS A 293 8.32 -3.73 37.85
C LYS A 293 7.16 -2.95 37.22
N GLY A 294 6.43 -3.62 36.32
CA GLY A 294 5.30 -3.08 35.58
C GLY A 294 5.63 -2.57 34.18
N ILE A 295 6.90 -2.40 33.80
CA ILE A 295 7.26 -2.04 32.43
C ILE A 295 6.94 -3.18 31.46
N VAL A 296 6.38 -2.81 30.31
CA VAL A 296 6.04 -3.70 29.21
C VAL A 296 6.99 -3.41 28.06
N SER A 297 7.70 -4.43 27.62
CA SER A 297 8.78 -4.30 26.64
C SER A 297 8.76 -5.45 25.64
N MET A 298 9.18 -5.17 24.42
CA MET A 298 9.05 -6.10 23.31
C MET A 298 10.19 -7.12 23.31
N ALA A 299 9.86 -8.41 23.24
CA ALA A 299 10.86 -9.44 23.12
C ALA A 299 11.43 -9.46 21.69
N ARG A 300 12.72 -9.80 21.58
CA ARG A 300 13.45 -9.91 20.32
C ARG A 300 14.45 -11.06 20.37
N GLY A 301 14.86 -11.53 19.20
CA GLY A 301 16.03 -12.40 19.04
C GLY A 301 17.33 -11.61 19.00
N ASP A 302 18.39 -12.25 18.49
CA ASP A 302 19.74 -11.67 18.43
C ASP A 302 19.79 -10.41 17.55
N ASP A 303 19.06 -10.41 16.44
CA ASP A 303 18.89 -9.22 15.60
C ASP A 303 18.01 -8.20 16.33
N GLU A 304 18.50 -6.97 16.46
CA GLU A 304 17.79 -5.87 17.10
C GLU A 304 16.46 -5.56 16.40
N ALA A 305 16.39 -5.77 15.08
CA ALA A 305 15.20 -5.55 14.26
C ALA A 305 14.29 -6.80 14.12
N SER A 306 14.34 -7.72 15.09
CA SER A 306 13.55 -8.97 15.08
C SER A 306 12.34 -8.99 16.01
N ALA A 307 12.12 -7.91 16.77
CA ALA A 307 10.91 -7.74 17.57
C ALA A 307 9.66 -7.88 16.68
N SER A 308 8.61 -8.55 17.16
CA SER A 308 7.39 -8.80 16.37
C SER A 308 6.15 -8.83 17.27
N THR A 309 5.68 -10.02 17.67
CA THR A 309 4.46 -10.17 18.47
C THR A 309 4.71 -10.40 19.96
N SER A 310 5.86 -10.99 20.32
CA SER A 310 6.15 -11.46 21.68
C SER A 310 6.61 -10.32 22.58
N PHE A 311 6.00 -10.17 23.76
CA PHE A 311 6.33 -9.10 24.72
C PHE A 311 6.32 -9.64 26.15
N PHE A 312 6.98 -8.91 27.04
CA PHE A 312 7.08 -9.28 28.45
C PHE A 312 6.71 -8.11 29.36
N ILE A 313 6.27 -8.47 30.57
CA ILE A 313 6.00 -7.57 31.69
C ILE A 313 7.06 -7.84 32.75
N VAL A 314 7.77 -6.79 33.18
CA VAL A 314 8.78 -6.87 34.23
C VAL A 314 8.11 -7.05 35.60
N VAL A 315 8.60 -8.01 36.39
CA VAL A 315 8.06 -8.32 37.73
C VAL A 315 9.05 -8.13 38.87
N GLY A 316 10.32 -7.85 38.57
CA GLY A 316 11.37 -7.58 39.55
C GLY A 316 12.52 -6.74 38.98
N GLU A 317 13.76 -7.05 39.35
CA GLU A 317 14.96 -6.32 38.89
C GLU A 317 15.34 -6.78 37.48
N ALA A 318 15.49 -5.85 36.53
CA ALA A 318 15.78 -6.16 35.14
C ALA A 318 16.62 -5.08 34.43
N SER A 319 17.54 -4.43 35.15
CA SER A 319 18.38 -3.34 34.60
C SER A 319 19.25 -3.76 33.41
N GLU A 320 19.50 -5.06 33.23
CA GLU A 320 20.19 -5.62 32.05
C GLU A 320 19.40 -5.44 30.74
N LEU A 321 18.11 -5.12 30.81
CA LEU A 321 17.26 -4.86 29.65
C LEU A 321 17.32 -3.39 29.19
N ASP A 322 17.82 -2.49 30.04
CA ASP A 322 17.85 -1.04 29.81
C ASP A 322 18.70 -0.69 28.58
N GLY A 323 18.13 0.10 27.67
CA GLY A 323 18.78 0.51 26.41
C GLY A 323 18.98 -0.62 25.39
N VAL A 324 18.53 -1.85 25.67
CA VAL A 324 18.72 -3.04 24.83
C VAL A 324 17.39 -3.64 24.33
N TYR A 325 16.30 -3.31 25.01
CA TYR A 325 14.93 -3.69 24.66
C TYR A 325 14.02 -2.47 24.59
N THR A 326 13.06 -2.49 23.66
CA THR A 326 12.10 -1.39 23.48
C THR A 326 10.97 -1.49 24.50
N ALA A 327 11.05 -0.67 25.56
CA ALA A 327 9.93 -0.43 26.45
C ALA A 327 8.86 0.41 25.72
N PHE A 328 7.68 -0.15 25.51
CA PHE A 328 6.58 0.48 24.75
C PHE A 328 5.30 0.67 25.57
N GLY A 329 5.28 0.18 26.81
CA GLY A 329 4.12 0.32 27.68
C GLY A 329 4.46 0.15 29.15
N ARG A 330 3.46 0.40 30.00
CA ARG A 330 3.53 0.15 31.45
C ARG A 330 2.18 -0.33 31.97
N VAL A 331 2.19 -1.25 32.91
CA VAL A 331 0.99 -1.70 33.60
C VAL A 331 0.52 -0.61 34.56
N THR A 332 -0.73 -0.17 34.40
CA THR A 332 -1.37 0.86 35.24
C THR A 332 -2.43 0.29 36.18
N ALA A 333 -2.95 -0.91 35.89
CA ALA A 333 -3.84 -1.65 36.77
C ALA A 333 -3.68 -3.17 36.57
N GLY A 334 -3.94 -3.96 37.61
CA GLY A 334 -3.90 -5.43 37.54
C GLY A 334 -2.51 -6.03 37.78
N MET A 335 -1.61 -5.33 38.48
CA MET A 335 -0.31 -5.90 38.85
C MET A 335 -0.44 -7.13 39.76
N GLU A 336 -1.53 -7.27 40.53
CA GLU A 336 -1.80 -8.48 41.31
C GLU A 336 -2.01 -9.71 40.41
N ALA A 337 -2.64 -9.53 39.25
CA ALA A 337 -2.81 -10.60 38.25
C ALA A 337 -1.46 -10.99 37.64
N VAL A 338 -0.61 -10.00 37.33
CA VAL A 338 0.77 -10.23 36.87
C VAL A 338 1.57 -11.01 37.92
N ASP A 339 1.49 -10.61 39.19
CA ASP A 339 2.19 -11.27 40.29
C ASP A 339 1.71 -12.72 40.50
N GLN A 340 0.41 -12.98 40.34
CA GLN A 340 -0.15 -14.33 40.39
C GLN A 340 0.38 -15.22 39.26
N ILE A 341 0.52 -14.67 38.04
CA ILE A 341 1.11 -15.38 36.90
C ILE A 341 2.60 -15.66 37.17
N ALA A 342 3.32 -14.71 37.77
CA ALA A 342 4.76 -14.80 38.02
C ALA A 342 5.16 -15.90 39.02
N VAL A 343 4.22 -16.38 39.84
CA VAL A 343 4.45 -17.48 40.81
C VAL A 343 3.84 -18.81 40.37
N ALA A 344 3.38 -18.91 39.12
CA ALA A 344 2.84 -20.15 38.59
C ALA A 344 3.89 -21.28 38.63
N PRO A 345 3.49 -22.55 38.81
CA PRO A 345 4.42 -23.68 38.72
C PRO A 345 5.06 -23.77 37.33
N ILE A 346 6.38 -23.96 37.29
CA ILE A 346 7.18 -23.98 36.05
C ILE A 346 8.08 -25.22 35.97
N GLU A 347 8.41 -25.63 34.74
CA GLU A 347 9.52 -26.52 34.40
C GLU A 347 10.51 -25.72 33.55
N GLY A 348 11.72 -25.48 34.09
CA GLY A 348 12.61 -24.45 33.55
C GLY A 348 12.00 -23.07 33.75
N GLU A 349 11.63 -22.40 32.65
CA GLU A 349 10.86 -21.15 32.67
C GLU A 349 9.48 -21.31 32.02
N THR A 350 9.08 -22.53 31.66
CA THR A 350 7.81 -22.80 31.00
C THR A 350 6.76 -23.16 32.05
N PRO A 351 5.57 -22.50 32.09
CA PRO A 351 4.48 -22.89 32.96
C PRO A 351 4.07 -24.36 32.76
N THR A 352 3.94 -25.13 33.83
CA THR A 352 3.49 -26.54 33.77
C THR A 352 1.98 -26.65 33.47
N THR A 353 1.26 -25.56 33.60
CA THR A 353 -0.15 -25.43 33.25
C THR A 353 -0.29 -24.20 32.37
N ARG A 354 -1.07 -24.32 31.30
CA ARG A 354 -1.33 -23.22 30.37
C ARG A 354 -1.97 -22.05 31.12
N ILE A 355 -1.40 -20.86 30.94
CA ILE A 355 -1.94 -19.61 31.48
C ILE A 355 -2.47 -18.78 30.30
N PRO A 356 -3.78 -18.81 30.03
CA PRO A 356 -4.34 -18.19 28.83
C PRO A 356 -4.31 -16.66 28.90
N LEU A 357 -3.96 -16.06 27.77
CA LEU A 357 -4.34 -14.69 27.41
C LEU A 357 -5.56 -14.83 26.49
N HIS A 358 -6.75 -14.57 27.03
CA HIS A 358 -7.99 -14.78 26.30
C HIS A 358 -8.11 -13.83 25.10
N ARG A 359 -7.79 -12.55 25.34
CA ARG A 359 -7.77 -11.49 24.33
C ARG A 359 -7.09 -10.22 24.85
N VAL A 360 -6.79 -9.30 23.95
CA VAL A 360 -6.39 -7.93 24.29
C VAL A 360 -7.48 -6.98 23.81
N ARG A 361 -8.14 -6.28 24.73
CA ARG A 361 -9.14 -5.25 24.40
C ARG A 361 -8.49 -3.88 24.35
N LEU A 362 -8.90 -3.07 23.39
CA LEU A 362 -8.48 -1.68 23.29
C LEU A 362 -9.58 -0.77 23.87
N GLU A 363 -9.21 0.02 24.85
CA GLU A 363 -10.05 1.07 25.44
C GLU A 363 -9.44 2.42 25.08
N ARG A 364 -10.25 3.42 24.75
CA ARG A 364 -9.78 4.77 24.43
C ARG A 364 -10.29 5.73 25.49
N ASP A 365 -9.38 6.54 26.02
CA ASP A 365 -9.76 7.65 26.90
C ASP A 365 -10.73 8.56 26.12
N ARG A 366 -11.90 8.86 26.71
CA ARG A 366 -12.82 9.82 26.10
C ARG A 366 -12.10 11.17 26.06
N SER A 367 -12.02 11.80 24.89
CA SER A 367 -11.55 13.18 24.79
C SER A 367 -12.30 14.04 25.81
N PRO A 368 -11.62 14.95 26.54
CA PRO A 368 -12.34 15.95 27.31
C PRO A 368 -13.19 16.77 26.33
N ASP A 369 -14.51 16.75 26.54
CA ASP A 369 -15.50 17.53 25.79
C ASP A 369 -15.20 19.05 25.78
#